data_AF-A0AAW4Z5Z9-F1
#
_entry.id   AF-A0AAW4Z5Z9-F1
#
_cell.length_a   1.000
_cell.length_b   1.000
_cell.length_c   1.000
_cell.angle_alpha   90.00
_cell.angle_beta   90.00
_cell.angle_gamma   90.00
#
_symmetry.space_group_name_H-M   'P 1'
#
loop_
_entity.id
_entity.type
_entity.pdbx_description
1 polymer ?
#
loop_
_entity_poly.entity_id
_entity_poly.type
_entity_poly.pdbx_seq_one_letter_code
_entity_poly.pdbx_strand_id
1 'polypeptide(L)' 'TIPFTEERAAKLGEDEALAERVEAYTSRFCRLQDTAGDKLLPLWLRALGEKTGAVADNLDRAEKLGVLDSADKWLEIRQI' A
#
# COMPACT_ATOMS: atom_id res chain seq x y z
N THR A 1 -10.91 -13.22 13.80
CA THR A 1 -9.52 -12.78 14.04
C THR A 1 -9.52 -11.84 15.22
N ILE A 2 -8.55 -11.89 16.13
CA ILE A 2 -8.49 -10.97 17.29
C ILE A 2 -8.14 -9.55 16.78
N PRO A 3 -8.94 -8.52 17.08
CA PRO A 3 -8.68 -7.14 16.64
C PRO A 3 -7.32 -6.62 17.10
N PHE A 4 -6.65 -5.83 16.26
CA PHE A 4 -5.47 -5.08 16.66
C PHE A 4 -5.92 -3.75 17.28
N THR A 5 -5.70 -3.58 18.58
CA THR A 5 -6.14 -2.43 19.38
C THR A 5 -4.93 -1.66 19.93
N GLU A 6 -5.14 -0.43 20.39
CA GLU A 6 -4.10 0.39 21.02
C GLU A 6 -3.41 -0.33 22.19
N GLU A 7 -4.19 -0.97 23.06
CA GLU A 7 -3.67 -1.78 24.18
C GLU A 7 -2.74 -2.91 23.73
N ARG A 8 -2.98 -3.49 22.56
CA ARG A 8 -2.13 -4.53 21.99
C ARG A 8 -0.90 -3.94 21.31
N ALA A 9 -1.05 -2.82 20.63
CA ALA A 9 0.08 -2.10 20.05
C ALA A 9 1.10 -1.70 21.13
N ALA A 10 0.63 -1.27 22.31
CA ALA A 10 1.48 -0.93 23.45
C ALA A 10 2.35 -2.12 23.94
N LYS A 11 1.96 -3.36 23.65
CA LYS A 11 2.68 -4.57 24.07
C LYS A 11 3.73 -5.05 23.06
N LEU A 12 3.91 -4.39 21.92
CA LEU A 12 4.85 -4.84 20.87
C LEU A 12 6.30 -4.99 21.38
N GLY A 13 6.72 -4.16 22.34
CA GLY A 13 8.06 -4.25 22.92
C GLY A 13 8.26 -5.42 23.90
N GLU A 14 7.17 -6.03 24.36
CA GLU A 14 7.16 -7.10 25.38
C GLU A 14 6.70 -8.44 24.80
N ASP A 15 5.92 -8.42 23.72
CA ASP A 15 5.35 -9.59 23.04
C ASP A 15 6.01 -9.78 21.67
N GLU A 16 7.09 -10.57 21.65
CA GLU A 16 7.88 -10.87 20.45
C GLU A 16 7.02 -11.50 19.34
N ALA A 17 6.13 -12.43 19.69
CA ALA A 17 5.26 -13.09 18.72
C ALA A 17 4.26 -12.10 18.08
N LEU A 18 3.80 -11.10 18.83
CA LEU A 18 2.98 -10.02 18.28
C LEU A 18 3.81 -9.11 17.38
N ALA A 19 5.03 -8.75 17.79
CA ALA A 19 5.93 -7.91 17.01
C ALA A 19 6.26 -8.55 15.66
N GLU A 20 6.67 -9.82 15.64
CA GLU A 20 6.97 -10.56 14.41
C GLU A 20 5.78 -10.60 13.46
N ARG A 21 4.56 -10.75 14.00
CA ARG A 21 3.34 -10.77 13.18
C ARG A 21 3.04 -9.43 12.54
N VAL A 22 3.23 -8.33 13.27
CA VAL A 22 3.06 -6.97 12.74
C VAL A 22 4.12 -6.69 11.68
N GLU A 23 5.38 -7.01 11.95
CA GLU A 23 6.48 -6.86 10.99
C GLU A 23 6.24 -7.66 9.70
N ALA A 24 5.86 -8.94 9.84
CA ALA A 24 5.54 -9.78 8.70
C ALA A 24 4.35 -9.26 7.89
N TYR A 25 3.35 -8.66 8.55
CA TYR A 25 2.23 -8.02 7.89
C TYR A 25 2.69 -6.80 7.09
N THR A 26 3.39 -5.85 7.72
CA THR A 26 3.90 -4.63 7.07
C THR A 26 4.77 -4.99 5.87
N SER A 27 5.71 -5.92 6.05
CA SER A 27 6.57 -6.42 4.98
C SER A 27 5.80 -7.00 3.78
N ARG A 28 4.71 -7.75 4.03
CA ARG A 28 3.85 -8.30 2.96
C ARG A 28 3.01 -7.21 2.31
N PHE A 29 2.51 -6.26 3.09
CA PHE A 29 1.72 -5.15 2.61
C PHE A 29 2.54 -4.24 1.68
N CYS A 30 3.76 -3.85 2.06
CA CYS A 30 4.62 -3.03 1.20
C CYS A 30 4.92 -3.73 -0.13
N ARG A 31 5.22 -5.04 -0.13
CA ARG A 31 5.40 -5.81 -1.37
C ARG A 31 4.15 -5.85 -2.24
N LEU A 32 2.98 -5.96 -1.63
CA LEU A 32 1.71 -5.91 -2.35
C LEU A 32 1.50 -4.53 -2.97
N GLN A 33 1.74 -3.47 -2.21
CA GLN A 33 1.63 -2.08 -2.67
C GLN A 33 2.58 -1.80 -3.83
N ASP A 34 3.87 -2.16 -3.70
CA ASP A 34 4.86 -2.00 -4.78
C ASP A 34 4.45 -2.80 -6.03
N THR A 35 4.00 -4.05 -5.86
CA THR A 35 3.55 -4.87 -7.01
C THR A 35 2.33 -4.26 -7.69
N ALA A 36 1.38 -3.74 -6.90
CA ALA A 36 0.19 -3.10 -7.42
C ALA A 36 0.53 -1.78 -8.15
N GLY A 37 1.36 -0.93 -7.56
CA GLY A 37 1.74 0.37 -8.12
C GLY A 37 2.70 0.29 -9.30
N ASP A 38 3.72 -0.56 -9.22
CA ASP A 38 4.81 -0.62 -10.21
C ASP A 38 4.46 -1.48 -11.43
N LYS A 39 3.54 -2.44 -11.27
CA LYS A 39 3.23 -3.43 -12.32
C LYS A 39 1.77 -3.42 -12.72
N LEU A 40 0.87 -3.65 -11.76
CA LEU A 40 -0.55 -3.82 -12.07
C LEU A 40 -1.16 -2.53 -12.61
N LEU A 41 -0.90 -1.40 -11.94
CA LEU A 41 -1.46 -0.12 -12.33
C LEU A 41 -1.02 0.32 -13.75
N PRO A 42 0.27 0.30 -14.12
CA PRO A 42 0.68 0.59 -15.49
C PRO A 42 0.12 -0.38 -16.53
N LEU A 43 -0.10 -1.66 -16.18
CA LEU A 43 -0.74 -2.61 -17.08
C LEU A 43 -2.22 -2.27 -17.29
N TRP A 44 -2.92 -1.94 -16.22
CA TRP A 44 -4.33 -1.55 -16.26
C TRP A 44 -4.53 -0.24 -17.04
N LEU A 45 -3.71 0.78 -16.79
CA LEU A 45 -3.74 2.03 -17.54
C LEU A 45 -3.50 1.80 -19.05
N ARG A 46 -2.50 0.99 -19.42
CA ARG A 46 -2.27 0.64 -20.83
C ARG A 46 -3.45 -0.10 -21.46
N ALA A 47 -4.11 -0.98 -20.72
CA ALA A 47 -5.29 -1.69 -21.20
C ALA A 47 -6.48 -0.74 -21.48
N LEU A 48 -6.54 0.40 -20.77
CA LEU A 48 -7.50 1.48 -21.03
C LEU A 48 -7.07 2.44 -22.16
N GLY A 49 -5.90 2.25 -22.76
CA GLY A 49 -5.32 3.15 -23.76
C GLY A 49 -4.69 4.42 -23.17
N GLU A 50 -4.50 4.47 -21.85
CA GLU A 50 -3.82 5.57 -21.17
C GLU A 50 -2.31 5.52 -21.38
N LYS A 51 -1.67 6.69 -21.36
CA LYS A 51 -0.20 6.77 -21.30
C LYS A 51 0.27 6.48 -19.88
N THR A 52 1.30 5.66 -19.75
CA THR A 52 1.97 5.38 -18.46
C THR A 52 3.26 6.16 -18.34
N GLY A 53 3.55 6.65 -17.13
CA GLY A 53 4.76 7.39 -16.78
C GLY A 53 5.40 6.85 -15.50
N ALA A 54 5.98 7.75 -14.70
CA ALA A 54 6.46 7.40 -13.37
C ALA A 54 5.30 6.93 -12.48
N VAL A 55 5.61 6.24 -11.37
CA VAL A 55 4.59 5.71 -10.46
C VAL A 55 3.65 6.81 -9.95
N ALA A 56 4.20 7.98 -9.59
CA ALA A 56 3.40 9.14 -9.17
C ALA A 56 2.41 9.58 -10.27
N ASP A 57 2.86 9.74 -11.52
CA ASP A 57 1.98 10.11 -12.64
C ASP A 57 0.86 9.09 -12.86
N ASN A 58 1.18 7.80 -12.70
CA ASN A 58 0.21 6.71 -12.86
C ASN A 58 -0.83 6.72 -11.72
N LEU A 59 -0.41 7.01 -10.49
CA LEU A 59 -1.31 7.16 -9.33
C LEU A 59 -2.23 8.37 -9.51
N ASP A 60 -1.69 9.52 -9.92
CA ASP A 60 -2.49 10.72 -10.25
C ASP A 60 -3.51 10.42 -11.34
N ARG A 61 -3.13 9.62 -12.34
CA ARG A 61 -4.05 9.21 -13.40
C ARG A 61 -5.14 8.28 -12.86
N ALA A 62 -4.79 7.34 -12.00
CA ALA A 62 -5.73 6.44 -11.35
C ALA A 62 -6.76 7.20 -10.49
N GLU A 63 -6.31 8.22 -9.77
CA GLU A 63 -7.18 9.11 -8.98
C GLU A 63 -8.14 9.90 -9.86
N LYS A 64 -7.64 10.51 -10.95
CA LYS A 64 -8.49 11.21 -11.94
C LYS A 64 -9.52 10.29 -12.62
N LEU A 65 -9.22 9.00 -12.72
CA LEU A 65 -10.13 7.97 -13.26
C LEU A 65 -11.09 7.42 -12.19
N GLY A 66 -10.94 7.81 -10.93
CA GLY A 66 -11.79 7.40 -9.81
C GLY A 66 -11.59 5.97 -9.32
N VAL A 67 -10.49 5.30 -9.71
CA VAL A 67 -10.16 3.94 -9.21
C VAL A 67 -9.32 3.99 -7.94
N LEU A 68 -8.64 5.11 -7.71
CA LEU A 68 -7.86 5.39 -6.50
C LEU A 68 -8.46 6.59 -5.79
N ASP A 69 -8.65 6.49 -4.47
CA ASP A 69 -9.24 7.59 -3.70
C ASP A 69 -8.27 8.78 -3.55
N SER A 70 -6.97 8.51 -3.43
CA SER A 70 -5.92 9.54 -3.28
C SER A 70 -4.54 8.96 -3.59
N ALA A 71 -3.83 9.59 -4.54
CA ALA A 71 -2.44 9.31 -4.86
C ALA A 71 -1.51 9.69 -3.70
N ASP A 72 -1.75 10.83 -3.05
CA ASP A 72 -0.98 11.28 -1.90
C ASP A 72 -1.03 10.27 -0.76
N LYS A 73 -2.22 9.80 -0.40
CA LYS A 73 -2.40 8.78 0.65
C LYS A 73 -1.68 7.48 0.33
N TRP A 74 -1.65 7.08 -0.95
CA TRP A 74 -0.87 5.91 -1.37
C TRP A 74 0.62 6.12 -1.10
N LEU A 75 1.16 7.29 -1.44
CA LEU A 75 2.56 7.61 -1.23
C LEU A 75 2.91 7.76 0.26
N GLU A 76 2.03 8.35 1.07
CA GLU A 76 2.18 8.43 2.52
C GLU A 76 2.29 7.04 3.16
N ILE A 77 1.40 6.12 2.80
CA ILE A 77 1.41 4.76 3.33
C ILE A 77 2.72 4.02 2.97
N ARG A 78 3.31 4.33 1.81
CA ARG A 78 4.56 3.70 1.36
C ARG A 78 5.80 4.18 2.15
N GLN A 79 5.71 5.33 2.83
CA GLN A 79 6.81 5.88 3.62
C GLN A 79 6.86 5.32 5.05
N ILE A 80 5.86 4.52 5.44
CA ILE A 80 5.76 3.85 6.76
C ILE A 80 6.49 2.52 6.70
#